data_AF-A0A8T4W0L2-F1
#
_entry.id   AF-A0A8T4W0L2-F1
#
_cell.length_a   1.000
_cell.length_b   1.000
_cell.length_c   1.000
_cell.angle_alpha   90.00
_cell.angle_beta   90.00
_cell.angle_gamma   90.00
#
_symmetry.space_group_name_H-M   'P 1'
#
loop_
_entity.id
_entity.type
_entity.pdbx_description
1 polymer ?
#
loop_
_entity_poly.entity_id
_entity_poly.type
_entity_poly.pdbx_seq_one_letter_code
_entity_poly.pdbx_strand_id
1 'polypeptide(L)' 'MGILVLVVIILIIAFFLKMLIQFLPATLLAILVFIFTGDLFWTAIAFLTTAFILSVVDWMNKK' A
#
# COMPACT_ATOMS: atom_id res chain seq x y z
N MET A 1 -4.99 -30.85 13.96
CA MET A 1 -4.14 -29.74 14.42
C MET A 1 -3.26 -29.15 13.31
N GLY A 2 -2.53 -29.96 12.51
CA GLY A 2 -1.62 -29.45 11.47
C GLY A 2 -2.26 -28.67 10.30
N ILE A 3 -3.41 -29.12 9.79
CA ILE A 3 -4.07 -28.47 8.63
C ILE A 3 -4.68 -27.10 9.00
N LEU A 4 -5.22 -26.96 10.22
CA LEU A 4 -5.77 -25.69 10.72
C LEU A 4 -4.69 -24.60 10.82
N VAL A 5 -3.49 -24.95 11.26
CA VAL A 5 -2.35 -24.02 11.34
C VAL A 5 -1.92 -23.56 9.95
N LEU A 6 -1.92 -24.47 8.97
CA LEU A 6 -1.56 -24.17 7.59
C LEU A 6 -2.52 -23.15 6.94
N VAL A 7 -3.82 -23.30 7.18
CA VAL A 7 -4.86 -22.38 6.69
C VAL A 7 -4.69 -20.99 7.30
N VAL A 8 -4.40 -20.91 8.61
CA VAL A 8 -4.17 -19.63 9.31
C VAL A 8 -2.96 -18.90 8.73
N ILE A 9 -1.85 -19.60 8.47
CA ILE A 9 -0.65 -19.01 7.88
C ILE A 9 -0.93 -18.46 6.47
N ILE A 10 -1.64 -19.21 5.63
CA ILE A 10 -2.00 -18.77 4.28
C ILE A 10 -2.89 -17.52 4.32
N LEU A 11 -3.86 -17.47 5.24
CA LEU A 11 -4.73 -16.29 5.43
C LEU A 11 -3.94 -15.06 5.88
N ILE A 12 -2.98 -15.22 6.80
CA ILE A 12 -2.09 -14.15 7.24
C ILE A 12 -1.25 -13.63 6.07
N ILE A 13 -0.61 -14.52 5.31
CA ILE A 13 0.22 -14.14 4.16
C ILE A 13 -0.63 -13.41 3.10
N ALA A 14 -1.83 -13.91 2.79
CA ALA A 14 -2.75 -13.27 1.85
C ALA A 14 -3.20 -11.87 2.33
N PHE A 15 -3.42 -11.70 3.64
CA PHE A 15 -3.74 -10.40 4.23
C PHE A 15 -2.59 -9.39 4.06
N PHE A 16 -1.35 -9.81 4.35
CA PHE A 16 -0.16 -8.98 4.12
C PHE A 16 0.04 -8.65 2.64
N LEU A 17 -0.14 -9.63 1.74
CA LEU A 17 -0.07 -9.42 0.29
C LEU A 17 -1.10 -8.39 -0.19
N LYS A 18 -2.33 -8.45 0.31
CA LYS A 18 -3.38 -7.48 -0.01
C LYS A 18 -3.01 -6.07 0.45
N MET A 19 -2.45 -5.93 1.66
CA MET A 19 -1.93 -4.64 2.14
C MET A 19 -0.80 -4.13 1.24
N LEU A 20 0.15 -4.99 0.88
CA LEU A 20 1.32 -4.61 0.09
C LEU A 20 0.94 -4.11 -1.32
N ILE A 21 -0.04 -4.76 -1.95
CA ILE A 21 -0.58 -4.36 -3.26
C ILE A 21 -1.30 -3.00 -3.18
N GLN A 22 -1.99 -2.69 -2.08
CA GLN A 22 -2.65 -1.39 -1.90
C GLN A 22 -1.64 -0.23 -1.78
N PHE A 23 -0.46 -0.47 -1.22
CA PHE A 23 0.60 0.55 -1.13
C PHE A 23 1.44 0.68 -2.41
N LEU A 24 1.41 -0.32 -3.30
CA LEU A 24 2.17 -0.32 -4.55
C LEU A 24 2.01 0.97 -5.40
N PRO A 25 0.78 1.48 -5.68
CA PRO A 25 0.62 2.72 -6.45
C PRO A 25 1.20 3.96 -5.76
N ALA A 26 1.08 4.06 -4.43
CA ALA A 26 1.67 5.17 -3.67
C ALA A 26 3.21 5.11 -3.69
N THR A 27 3.78 3.91 -3.57
CA THR A 27 5.23 3.70 -3.65
C THR A 27 5.77 4.01 -5.04
N LEU A 28 5.08 3.60 -6.11
CA LEU A 28 5.49 3.89 -7.49
C LEU A 28 5.49 5.40 -7.76
N LEU A 29 4.47 6.13 -7.30
CA LEU A 29 4.40 7.57 -7.46
C LEU A 29 5.51 8.28 -6.67
N ALA A 30 5.78 7.82 -5.45
CA ALA A 30 6.86 8.35 -4.63
C ALA A 30 8.23 8.13 -5.28
N ILE A 31 8.50 6.95 -5.82
CA ILE A 31 9.75 6.66 -6.55
C ILE A 31 9.88 7.58 -7.77
N LEU A 32 8.80 7.80 -8.53
CA LEU A 32 8.80 8.75 -9.65
C LEU A 32 9.16 10.16 -9.18
N VAL A 33 8.50 10.66 -8.14
CA VAL A 33 8.80 11.99 -7.59
C VAL A 33 10.24 12.09 -7.09
N PHE A 34 10.76 11.04 -6.46
CA PHE A 34 12.16 10.98 -6.02
C PHE A 34 13.13 11.06 -7.21
N ILE A 35 12.86 10.34 -8.30
CA ILE A 35 13.71 10.35 -9.50
C ILE A 35 13.76 11.76 -10.12
N PHE A 36 12.64 12.48 -10.14
CA PHE A 36 12.57 13.81 -10.74
C PHE A 36 13.06 14.94 -9.84
N THR A 37 12.90 14.81 -8.52
CA THR A 37 13.22 15.90 -7.57
C THR A 37 14.53 15.67 -6.80
N GLY A 38 14.95 14.42 -6.63
CA GLY A 38 16.07 14.04 -5.76
C GLY A 38 15.86 14.33 -4.28
N ASP A 39 14.67 14.81 -3.89
CA ASP A 39 14.37 15.31 -2.55
C ASP A 39 13.43 14.36 -1.81
N LEU A 40 13.91 13.90 -0.65
CA LEU A 40 13.17 13.01 0.24
C LEU A 40 11.92 13.66 0.83
N PHE A 41 11.92 14.99 1.02
CA PHE A 41 10.77 15.72 1.55
C PHE A 41 9.58 15.66 0.58
N TRP A 42 9.81 16.02 -0.69
CA TRP A 42 8.78 15.98 -1.73
C TRP A 42 8.32 14.55 -2.03
N THR A 43 9.24 13.59 -1.96
CA THR A 43 8.93 12.16 -2.09
C THR A 43 7.99 11.68 -0.98
N ALA A 44 8.26 12.06 0.28
CA ALA A 44 7.43 11.71 1.42
C ALA A 44 6.04 12.35 1.32
N ILE A 45 5.97 13.63 0.91
CA ILE A 45 4.69 14.30 0.66
C ILE A 45 3.91 13.57 -0.43
N ALA A 46 4.51 13.24 -1.56
CA ALA A 46 3.85 12.53 -2.65
C ALA A 46 3.32 11.16 -2.21
N PHE A 47 4.11 10.40 -1.44
CA PHE A 47 3.70 9.13 -0.87
C PHE A 47 2.47 9.29 0.05
N LEU A 48 2.55 10.18 1.03
CA LEU A 48 1.48 10.40 2.01
C LEU A 48 0.20 10.90 1.35
N THR A 49 0.31 11.83 0.39
CA THR A 49 -0.85 12.38 -0.32
C THR A 49 -1.52 11.32 -1.18
N THR A 50 -0.74 10.49 -1.88
CA THR A 50 -1.28 9.40 -2.71
C THR A 50 -1.93 8.32 -1.86
N ALA A 51 -1.30 7.93 -0.74
CA ALA A 51 -1.87 6.98 0.21
C ALA A 51 -3.19 7.49 0.81
N PHE A 52 -3.25 8.78 1.15
CA PHE A 52 -4.47 9.41 1.65
C PHE A 52 -5.58 9.39 0.59
N ILE A 53 -5.29 9.79 -0.65
CA ILE A 53 -6.27 9.76 -1.74
C ILE A 53 -6.81 8.35 -1.96
N LEU A 54 -5.93 7.34 -2.01
CA LEU A 54 -6.34 5.94 -2.15
C LEU A 54 -7.26 5.49 -1.01
N SER A 55 -6.98 5.91 0.22
CA SER A 55 -7.84 5.60 1.38
C SER A 55 -9.24 6.24 1.26
N VAL A 56 -9.30 7.48 0.75
CA VAL A 56 -10.57 8.21 0.55
C VAL A 56 -11.37 7.57 -0.59
N VAL A 57 -10.71 7.21 -1.70
CA VAL A 57 -11.34 6.53 -2.84
C VAL A 57 -11.90 5.17 -2.41
N ASP A 58 -11.13 4.38 -1.65
CA ASP A 58 -11.61 3.09 -1.12
C ASP A 58 -12.80 3.26 -0.16
N TRP A 59 -12.83 4.33 0.64
CA TRP A 59 -13.98 4.67 1.48
C TRP A 59 -15.22 5.07 0.66
N MET A 60 -15.04 5.87 -0.40
CA MET A 60 -16.13 6.28 -1.28
C MET A 60 -16.73 5.10 -2.04
N ASN A 61 -15.90 4.18 -2.52
CA ASN A 61 -16.36 2.99 -3.26
C ASN A 61 -17.07 1.94 -2.38
N LYS A 62 -17.07 2.12 -1.05
CA LYS A 62 -17.77 1.26 -0.09
C LYS A 62 -19.15 1.80 0.30
N LYS A 63 -19.54 2.99 -0.19
CA LYS A 63 -20.89 3.57 -0.04
C LYS A 63 -21.72 3.31 -1.28
#